data_AF-A0A8J4T6Z8-F1
#
_entry.id   AF-A0A8J4T6Z8-F1
#
_cell.length_a   1.000
_cell.length_b   1.000
_cell.length_c   1.000
_cell.angle_alpha   90.00
_cell.angle_beta   90.00
_cell.angle_gamma   90.00
#
_symmetry.space_group_name_H-M   'P 1'
#
loop_
_entity.id
_entity.type
_entity.pdbx_description
1 polymer ?
#
loop_
_entity_poly.entity_id
_entity_poly.type
_entity_poly.pdbx_seq_one_letter_code
_entity_poly.pdbx_strand_id
1 'polypeptide(L)'
;MYRISLITLFFIPLPIKGNPLRSSSTEACLPGKDSVSITLTTEEYPTVYFRVRFYIPIHCLRDRSTQHIYYEQLRTNVLEYGLYCDLQSYLQLGGFALQAEYGDAPLNLMTITESDKSLVPNYFDPGAIYPQRLIQEYGVDNLLRWTLKEHVTLRNMVACTAEFAFIRSASKHTSDFNLHLQSLPKMDRSHFSVCLGVSPEGILLYRQPKDAWIWYTSTIRWSKIDHLSHKHFIQLPIRERMELGVFWKSICPSEALYLASY
;
A
#
# COMPACT_ATOMS: atom_id res chain seq x y z
N MET A 1 26.70 17.09 -10.53
CA MET A 1 26.44 15.96 -9.61
C MET A 1 25.18 16.32 -8.82
N TYR A 2 24.01 16.09 -9.39
CA TYR A 2 22.75 16.57 -8.83
C TYR A 2 22.18 15.53 -7.87
N ARG A 3 22.05 15.89 -6.59
CA ARG A 3 21.25 15.15 -5.61
C ARG A 3 19.77 15.30 -6.02
N ILE A 4 19.19 14.26 -6.60
CA ILE A 4 17.74 14.20 -6.81
C ILE A 4 17.13 13.88 -5.45
N SER A 5 16.61 14.89 -4.74
CA SER A 5 15.75 14.66 -3.59
C SER A 5 14.42 14.08 -4.11
N LEU A 6 14.25 12.76 -4.02
CA LEU A 6 13.06 11.98 -4.45
C LEU A 6 11.83 12.17 -3.54
N ILE A 7 11.81 13.29 -2.82
CA ILE A 7 10.96 13.55 -1.68
C ILE A 7 10.24 14.87 -2.00
N THR A 8 9.06 14.76 -2.58
CA THR A 8 8.22 15.92 -2.88
C THR A 8 7.05 15.93 -1.89
N LEU A 9 7.00 16.96 -1.04
CA LEU A 9 5.94 17.20 -0.06
C LEU A 9 4.62 17.55 -0.75
N PHE A 10 3.52 16.83 -0.46
CA PHE A 10 2.17 17.35 -0.76
C PHE A 10 1.08 16.87 0.20
N PHE A 11 0.13 17.78 0.41
CA PHE A 11 -1.11 17.61 1.15
C PHE A 11 -2.12 16.71 0.41
N ILE A 12 -2.62 15.67 1.07
CA ILE A 12 -3.85 14.97 0.68
C ILE A 12 -4.80 15.03 1.88
N PRO A 13 -5.77 15.96 1.92
CA PRO A 13 -6.79 15.92 2.95
C PRO A 13 -7.75 14.76 2.63
N LEU A 14 -7.72 13.71 3.43
CA LEU A 14 -8.78 12.70 3.43
C LEU A 14 -9.97 13.19 4.28
N PRO A 15 -11.21 12.95 3.85
CA PRO A 15 -12.39 13.36 4.61
C PRO A 15 -12.50 12.53 5.90
N ILE A 16 -12.49 13.21 7.05
CA ILE A 16 -12.77 12.62 8.35
C ILE A 16 -14.22 12.10 8.33
N LYS A 17 -14.40 10.79 8.25
CA LYS A 17 -15.65 10.13 8.67
C LYS A 17 -15.36 9.33 9.93
N GLY A 18 -15.58 9.96 11.08
CA GLY A 18 -15.58 9.29 12.38
C GLY A 18 -16.63 9.92 13.27
N ASN A 19 -17.75 9.23 13.47
CA ASN A 19 -18.62 9.47 14.63
C ASN A 19 -17.87 9.04 15.89
N PRO A 20 -17.77 9.87 16.93
CA PRO A 20 -17.12 9.47 18.17
C PRO A 20 -17.98 8.44 18.93
N LEU A 21 -17.32 7.34 19.30
CA LEU A 21 -17.87 6.27 20.13
C LEU A 21 -18.38 6.80 21.46
N ARG A 22 -19.64 6.50 21.75
CA ARG A 22 -20.33 6.76 23.01
C ARG A 22 -19.82 5.80 24.09
N SER A 23 -18.94 6.27 24.98
CA SER A 23 -18.62 5.58 26.23
C SER A 23 -19.51 6.14 27.35
N SER A 24 -20.50 5.38 27.81
CA SER A 24 -21.20 5.65 29.08
C SER A 24 -20.73 4.64 30.12
N SER A 25 -19.69 4.99 30.87
CA SER A 25 -19.39 4.39 32.17
C SER A 25 -20.21 5.11 33.23
N THR A 26 -20.95 4.32 34.01
CA THR A 26 -21.83 4.66 35.13
C THR A 26 -21.23 5.69 36.10
N GLU A 27 -22.01 6.75 36.34
CA GLU A 27 -21.78 7.77 37.36
C GLU A 27 -21.94 7.19 38.77
N ALA A 28 -20.92 7.36 39.62
CA ALA A 28 -21.06 7.35 41.06
C ALA A 28 -20.51 8.69 41.58
N CYS A 29 -21.41 9.52 42.10
CA CYS A 29 -21.18 10.90 42.49
C CYS A 29 -20.62 10.98 43.93
N LEU A 30 -19.56 11.76 44.16
CA LEU A 30 -19.25 12.36 45.46
C LEU A 30 -18.77 13.81 45.25
N PRO A 31 -19.21 14.77 46.11
CA PRO A 31 -19.08 16.19 45.83
C PRO A 31 -17.81 16.81 46.44
N GLY A 32 -17.31 17.85 45.77
CA GLY A 32 -16.41 18.84 46.38
C GLY A 32 -14.93 18.64 46.09
N LYS A 33 -14.50 19.14 44.93
CA LYS A 33 -13.19 19.78 44.72
C LYS A 33 -13.24 20.48 43.37
N ASP A 34 -13.01 21.79 43.39
CA ASP A 34 -12.91 22.65 42.23
C ASP A 34 -11.89 22.07 41.25
N SER A 35 -12.40 21.30 40.29
CA SER A 35 -11.64 20.75 39.18
C SER A 35 -11.79 21.76 38.07
N VAL A 36 -10.79 22.62 37.94
CA VAL A 36 -10.58 23.41 36.73
C VAL A 36 -10.48 22.41 35.58
N SER A 37 -11.54 22.28 34.80
CA SER A 37 -11.54 21.56 33.55
C SER A 37 -10.65 22.33 32.58
N ILE A 38 -9.38 21.91 32.50
CA ILE A 38 -8.51 22.30 31.40
C ILE A 38 -9.11 21.67 30.15
N THR A 39 -9.99 22.41 29.50
CA THR A 39 -10.50 22.08 28.18
C THR A 39 -9.35 22.38 27.23
N LEU A 40 -8.52 21.38 26.92
CA LEU A 40 -7.52 21.50 25.87
C LEU A 40 -8.28 21.74 24.57
N THR A 41 -8.30 22.99 24.13
CA THR A 41 -8.76 23.35 22.79
C THR A 41 -7.78 22.72 21.81
N THR A 42 -8.16 21.57 21.22
CA THR A 42 -7.42 20.96 20.12
C THR A 42 -7.41 21.95 18.96
N GLU A 43 -6.34 22.73 18.84
CA GLU A 43 -6.11 23.51 17.63
C GLU A 43 -6.03 22.54 16.45
N GLU A 44 -6.95 22.70 15.48
CA GLU A 44 -7.00 21.89 14.26
C GLU A 44 -5.82 22.25 13.36
N TYR A 45 -4.66 21.65 13.62
CA TYR A 45 -3.52 21.76 12.73
C TYR A 45 -3.76 20.92 11.47
N PRO A 46 -3.37 21.43 10.28
CA PRO A 46 -3.54 20.69 9.05
C PRO A 46 -2.51 19.54 9.00
N THR A 47 -3.00 18.29 8.89
CA THR A 47 -2.14 17.10 8.80
C THR A 47 -1.51 16.99 7.42
N VAL A 48 -0.19 16.82 7.37
CA VAL A 48 0.58 16.57 6.14
C VAL A 48 1.03 15.12 6.12
N TYR A 49 0.90 14.48 4.96
CA TYR A 49 1.41 13.14 4.74
C TYR A 49 2.61 13.19 3.80
N PHE A 50 3.60 12.38 4.12
CA PHE A 50 4.79 12.24 3.31
C PHE A 50 4.72 10.91 2.57
N ARG A 51 4.73 10.95 1.23
CA ARG A 51 4.50 9.78 0.39
C ARG A 51 5.42 9.76 -0.82
N VAL A 52 5.66 8.57 -1.38
CA VAL A 52 6.41 8.42 -2.62
C VAL A 52 5.57 8.92 -3.78
N ARG A 53 6.01 10.00 -4.44
CA ARG A 53 5.29 10.57 -5.59
C ARG A 53 5.60 9.86 -6.90
N PHE A 54 6.87 9.51 -7.10
CA PHE A 54 7.36 8.87 -8.31
C PHE A 54 8.12 7.61 -7.94
N TYR A 55 7.67 6.47 -8.46
CA TYR A 55 8.44 5.24 -8.42
C TYR A 55 9.56 5.31 -9.46
N ILE A 56 10.73 4.80 -9.13
CA ILE A 56 11.88 4.72 -10.03
C ILE A 56 12.36 3.26 -10.13
N PRO A 57 13.18 2.91 -11.13
CA PRO A 57 13.81 1.60 -11.17
C PRO A 57 14.58 1.30 -9.88
N ILE A 58 14.39 0.11 -9.33
CA ILE A 58 14.88 -0.27 -7.99
C ILE A 58 16.40 -0.13 -7.86
N HIS A 59 17.15 -0.37 -8.95
CA HIS A 59 18.61 -0.22 -8.98
C HIS A 59 19.10 1.23 -8.75
N CYS A 60 18.20 2.21 -8.87
CA CYS A 60 18.47 3.61 -8.56
C CYS A 60 18.28 3.94 -7.06
N LEU A 61 17.60 3.09 -6.29
CA LEU A 61 17.36 3.28 -4.86
C LEU A 61 18.61 2.92 -4.05
N ARG A 62 19.54 3.87 -3.89
CA ARG A 62 20.80 3.67 -3.14
C ARG A 62 20.75 4.14 -1.70
N ASP A 63 19.99 5.18 -1.43
CA ASP A 63 19.92 5.83 -0.12
C ASP A 63 18.99 5.06 0.85
N ARG A 64 19.46 4.82 2.08
CA ARG A 64 18.74 4.00 3.06
C ARG A 64 17.45 4.66 3.55
N SER A 65 17.48 5.97 3.80
CA SER A 65 16.27 6.72 4.15
C SER A 65 15.21 6.64 3.05
N THR A 66 15.63 6.77 1.79
CA THR A 66 14.73 6.66 0.65
C THR A 66 14.17 5.23 0.50
N GLN A 67 15.00 4.19 0.69
CA GLN A 67 14.55 2.80 0.71
C GLN A 67 13.49 2.58 1.79
N HIS A 68 13.72 3.06 3.01
CA HIS A 68 12.76 2.95 4.10
C HIS A 68 11.41 3.62 3.76
N ILE A 69 11.42 4.84 3.22
CA ILE A 69 10.18 5.52 2.77
C ILE A 69 9.46 4.71 1.67
N TYR A 70 10.21 4.12 0.73
CA TYR A 70 9.66 3.23 -0.28
C TYR A 70 9.02 1.98 0.32
N TYR A 71 9.70 1.35 1.28
CA TYR A 71 9.19 0.20 2.01
C TYR A 71 7.85 0.53 2.67
N GLU A 72 7.76 1.60 3.44
CA GLU A 72 6.53 2.02 4.13
C GLU A 72 5.38 2.32 3.15
N GLN A 73 5.68 2.98 2.03
CA GLN A 73 4.66 3.22 1.00
C GLN A 73 4.15 1.91 0.39
N LEU A 74 5.05 0.97 0.08
CA LEU A 74 4.66 -0.31 -0.50
C LEU A 74 3.90 -1.19 0.51
N ARG A 75 4.25 -1.15 1.81
CA ARG A 75 3.47 -1.78 2.88
C ARG A 75 2.02 -1.30 2.87
N THR A 76 1.85 0.03 2.78
CA THR A 76 0.52 0.65 2.66
C THR A 76 -0.21 0.16 1.40
N ASN A 77 0.44 0.16 0.24
CA ASN A 77 -0.16 -0.27 -1.02
C ASN A 77 -0.60 -1.75 -0.98
N VAL A 78 0.20 -2.63 -0.37
CA VAL A 78 -0.12 -4.05 -0.21
C VAL A 78 -1.41 -4.26 0.58
N LEU A 79 -1.62 -3.46 1.64
CA LEU A 79 -2.83 -3.53 2.48
C LEU A 79 -4.05 -2.90 1.79
N GLU A 80 -3.85 -1.75 1.12
CA GLU A 80 -4.95 -0.92 0.62
C GLU A 80 -5.45 -1.31 -0.78
N TYR A 81 -4.56 -1.73 -1.69
CA TYR A 81 -4.91 -1.82 -3.10
C TYR A 81 -5.78 -3.03 -3.45
N GLY A 82 -5.65 -4.14 -2.72
CA GLY A 82 -6.37 -5.37 -3.06
C GLY A 82 -6.07 -5.90 -4.47
N LEU A 83 -4.84 -5.68 -4.96
CA LEU A 83 -4.33 -6.27 -6.19
C LEU A 83 -4.19 -7.78 -6.02
N TYR A 84 -4.56 -8.54 -7.04
CA TYR A 84 -4.30 -9.97 -7.07
C TYR A 84 -2.79 -10.21 -7.11
N CYS A 85 -2.30 -10.99 -6.15
CA CYS A 85 -0.96 -11.55 -6.15
C CYS A 85 -1.06 -12.98 -5.61
N ASP A 86 -0.13 -13.85 -6.04
CA ASP A 86 -0.13 -15.23 -5.55
C ASP A 86 0.11 -15.27 -4.03
N LEU A 87 -0.47 -16.27 -3.36
CA LEU A 87 -0.36 -16.42 -1.91
C LEU A 87 1.11 -16.45 -1.46
N GLN A 88 1.98 -17.14 -2.21
CA GLN A 88 3.38 -17.26 -1.83
C GLN A 88 4.10 -15.91 -1.84
N SER A 89 3.82 -15.05 -2.82
CA SER A 89 4.32 -13.68 -2.86
C SER A 89 3.83 -12.87 -1.65
N TYR A 90 2.56 -12.98 -1.27
CA TYR A 90 2.07 -12.35 -0.04
C TYR A 90 2.82 -12.85 1.19
N LEU A 91 2.96 -14.17 1.36
CA LEU A 91 3.67 -14.75 2.50
C LEU A 91 5.13 -14.29 2.58
N GLN A 92 5.82 -14.21 1.44
CA GLN A 92 7.18 -13.66 1.35
C GLN A 92 7.23 -12.20 1.78
N LEU A 93 6.29 -11.37 1.30
CA LEU A 93 6.19 -9.97 1.71
C LEU A 93 5.93 -9.86 3.22
N GLY A 94 5.07 -10.71 3.77
CA GLY A 94 4.82 -10.77 5.22
C GLY A 94 6.06 -11.15 6.02
N GLY A 95 6.81 -12.17 5.57
CA GLY A 95 8.08 -12.55 6.19
C GLY A 95 9.10 -11.42 6.18
N PHE A 96 9.28 -10.74 5.04
CA PHE A 96 10.20 -9.59 4.96
C PHE A 96 9.75 -8.43 5.85
N ALA A 97 8.45 -8.15 5.93
CA ALA A 97 7.92 -7.11 6.80
C ALA A 97 8.19 -7.40 8.28
N LEU A 98 7.93 -8.64 8.72
CA LEU A 98 8.21 -9.06 10.09
C LEU A 98 9.71 -8.97 10.41
N GLN A 99 10.58 -9.39 9.49
CA GLN A 99 12.03 -9.30 9.66
C GLN A 99 12.52 -7.85 9.71
N ALA A 100 11.94 -6.96 8.91
CA ALA A 100 12.28 -5.54 8.90
C ALA A 100 11.88 -4.83 10.21
N GLU A 101 10.67 -5.12 10.72
CA GLU A 101 10.06 -4.43 11.86
C GLU A 101 10.46 -5.02 13.21
N TYR A 102 10.58 -6.35 13.31
CA TYR A 102 10.79 -7.07 14.57
C TYR A 102 12.12 -7.84 14.65
N GLY A 103 12.87 -7.93 13.55
CA GLY A 103 14.10 -8.74 13.48
C GLY A 103 13.80 -10.24 13.43
N ASP A 104 14.68 -11.06 14.00
CA ASP A 104 14.57 -12.52 13.93
C ASP A 104 13.32 -13.08 14.62
N ALA A 105 12.71 -14.10 14.01
CA ALA A 105 11.62 -14.85 14.62
C ALA A 105 12.01 -15.40 16.00
N PRO A 106 11.10 -15.34 17.01
CA PRO A 106 11.39 -15.85 18.35
C PRO A 106 11.76 -17.33 18.35
N LEU A 107 12.86 -17.66 19.03
CA LEU A 107 13.42 -19.01 19.11
C LEU A 107 12.42 -20.05 19.63
N ASN A 108 11.54 -19.68 20.57
CA ASN A 108 10.52 -20.54 21.15
C ASN A 108 9.40 -20.92 20.16
N LEU A 109 9.25 -20.18 19.07
CA LEU A 109 8.28 -20.47 18.01
C LEU A 109 8.86 -21.37 16.91
N MET A 110 10.19 -21.42 16.79
CA MET A 110 10.90 -22.19 15.77
C MET A 110 10.76 -23.71 15.98
N THR A 111 10.60 -24.15 17.22
CA THR A 111 10.40 -25.57 17.59
C THR A 111 8.97 -26.06 17.43
N ILE A 112 8.02 -25.17 17.11
CA ILE A 112 6.63 -25.54 16.81
C ILE A 112 6.58 -26.07 15.36
N THR A 113 7.25 -27.20 15.12
CA THR A 113 7.21 -27.91 13.84
C THR A 113 6.00 -28.81 13.79
N GLU A 114 5.21 -28.67 12.71
CA GLU A 114 4.25 -29.58 12.04
C GLU A 114 3.36 -30.55 12.86
N SER A 115 3.88 -31.20 13.89
CA SER A 115 3.23 -32.21 14.74
C SER A 115 2.39 -31.63 15.88
N ASP A 116 2.69 -30.43 16.38
CA ASP A 116 1.83 -29.76 17.34
C ASP A 116 0.70 -29.04 16.58
N LYS A 117 -0.47 -29.69 16.53
CA LYS A 117 -1.75 -29.02 16.21
C LYS A 117 -2.15 -27.99 17.27
N SER A 118 -1.33 -27.82 18.32
CA SER A 118 -1.47 -26.77 19.32
C SER A 118 -1.37 -25.41 18.64
N LEU A 119 -2.28 -24.51 19.01
CA LEU A 119 -2.44 -23.16 18.46
C LEU A 119 -1.09 -22.54 18.07
N VAL A 120 -0.97 -22.08 16.83
CA VAL A 120 0.11 -21.14 16.49
C VAL A 120 -0.11 -19.91 17.37
N PRO A 121 0.87 -19.51 18.21
CA PRO A 121 0.71 -18.35 19.06
C PRO A 121 0.40 -17.12 18.22
N ASN A 122 -0.43 -16.23 18.73
CA ASN A 122 -0.69 -14.96 18.09
C ASN A 122 0.59 -14.11 18.14
N TYR A 123 1.44 -14.27 17.13
CA TYR A 123 2.79 -13.73 17.06
C TYR A 123 2.83 -12.34 16.39
N PHE A 124 1.91 -12.08 15.47
CA PHE A 124 1.71 -10.80 14.80
C PHE A 124 0.24 -10.63 14.45
N ASP A 125 -0.21 -9.40 14.21
CA ASP A 125 -1.57 -9.15 13.69
C ASP A 125 -1.59 -9.33 12.15
N PRO A 126 -2.30 -10.33 11.60
CA PRO A 126 -2.43 -10.47 10.15
C PRO A 126 -3.05 -9.25 9.47
N GLY A 127 -3.90 -8.48 10.16
CA GLY A 127 -4.50 -7.24 9.63
C GLY A 127 -3.48 -6.13 9.37
N ALA A 128 -2.35 -6.15 10.07
CA ALA A 128 -1.23 -5.25 9.84
C ALA A 128 -0.33 -5.70 8.67
N ILE A 129 -0.41 -6.97 8.25
CA ILE A 129 0.47 -7.53 7.22
C ILE A 129 -0.26 -7.74 5.88
N TYR A 130 -1.52 -8.16 5.93
CA TYR A 130 -2.27 -8.66 4.79
C TYR A 130 -3.57 -7.88 4.53
N PRO A 131 -3.99 -7.75 3.26
CA PRO A 131 -5.31 -7.23 2.94
C PRO A 131 -6.40 -8.10 3.55
N GLN A 132 -7.49 -7.48 4.02
CA GLN A 132 -8.62 -8.15 4.67
C GLN A 132 -9.19 -9.33 3.87
N ARG A 133 -9.19 -9.20 2.54
CA ARG A 133 -9.63 -10.25 1.62
C ARG A 133 -8.80 -11.53 1.73
N LEU A 134 -7.47 -11.41 1.82
CA LEU A 134 -6.57 -12.56 1.96
C LEU A 134 -6.85 -13.29 3.29
N ILE A 135 -7.09 -12.52 4.35
CA ILE A 135 -7.44 -13.05 5.68
C ILE A 135 -8.77 -13.82 5.64
N GLN A 136 -9.76 -13.30 4.91
CA GLN A 136 -11.05 -13.99 4.73
C GLN A 136 -10.91 -15.27 3.90
N GLU A 137 -10.04 -15.29 2.89
CA GLU A 137 -9.85 -16.43 1.99
C GLU A 137 -9.08 -17.58 2.65
N TYR A 138 -8.03 -17.28 3.42
CA TYR A 138 -7.13 -18.29 3.96
C TYR A 138 -7.26 -18.52 5.47
N GLY A 139 -7.87 -17.59 6.21
CA GLY A 139 -8.02 -17.65 7.65
C GLY A 139 -6.77 -17.23 8.42
N VAL A 140 -6.98 -16.67 9.61
CA VAL A 140 -5.93 -16.14 10.49
C VAL A 140 -4.88 -17.19 10.85
N ASP A 141 -5.30 -18.37 11.31
CA ASP A 141 -4.38 -19.40 11.81
C ASP A 141 -3.42 -19.91 10.74
N ASN A 142 -3.91 -20.08 9.50
CA ASN A 142 -3.10 -20.51 8.37
C ASN A 142 -2.08 -19.44 7.99
N LEU A 143 -2.51 -18.17 7.91
CA LEU A 143 -1.61 -17.06 7.60
C LEU A 143 -0.53 -16.90 8.69
N LEU A 144 -0.88 -17.00 9.97
CA LEU A 144 0.09 -17.00 11.07
C LEU A 144 1.12 -18.12 10.87
N ARG A 145 0.65 -19.35 10.64
CA ARG A 145 1.51 -20.53 10.46
C ARG A 145 2.45 -20.40 9.27
N TRP A 146 1.93 -20.03 8.10
CA TRP A 146 2.71 -19.97 6.88
C TRP A 146 3.67 -18.78 6.85
N THR A 147 3.26 -17.63 7.40
CA THR A 147 4.14 -16.46 7.50
C THR A 147 5.27 -16.71 8.49
N LEU A 148 5.00 -17.39 9.62
CA LEU A 148 6.04 -17.78 10.57
C LEU A 148 7.09 -18.67 9.89
N LYS A 149 6.67 -19.61 9.02
CA LYS A 149 7.61 -20.43 8.24
C LYS A 149 8.53 -19.56 7.39
N GLU A 150 7.97 -18.61 6.64
CA GLU A 150 8.77 -17.66 5.84
C GLU A 150 9.71 -16.83 6.73
N HIS A 151 9.21 -16.28 7.83
CA HIS A 151 10.00 -15.43 8.74
C HIS A 151 11.18 -16.17 9.37
N VAL A 152 11.00 -17.43 9.78
CA VAL A 152 12.09 -18.29 10.30
C VAL A 152 13.20 -18.47 9.27
N THR A 153 12.90 -18.51 7.97
CA THR A 153 13.94 -18.63 6.92
C THR A 153 14.82 -17.40 6.77
N LEU A 154 14.37 -16.24 7.28
CA LEU A 154 15.06 -14.95 7.14
C LEU A 154 16.00 -14.64 8.32
N ARG A 155 16.22 -15.60 9.21
CA ARG A 155 17.05 -15.43 10.40
C ARG A 155 18.44 -14.86 10.10
N ASN A 156 18.89 -13.91 10.92
CA ASN A 156 20.11 -13.12 10.78
C ASN A 156 20.08 -12.13 9.60
N MET A 157 18.97 -11.98 8.88
CA MET A 157 18.83 -10.92 7.89
C MET A 157 18.65 -9.59 8.61
N VAL A 158 19.53 -8.62 8.33
CA VAL A 158 19.41 -7.27 8.89
C VAL A 158 18.20 -6.53 8.32
N ALA A 159 17.56 -5.68 9.13
CA ALA A 159 16.33 -4.98 8.80
C ALA A 159 16.37 -4.25 7.44
N CYS A 160 17.43 -3.47 7.17
CA CYS A 160 17.55 -2.73 5.90
C CYS A 160 17.71 -3.64 4.66
N THR A 161 18.14 -4.89 4.85
CA THR A 161 18.17 -5.88 3.77
C THR A 161 16.79 -6.50 3.58
N ALA A 162 16.04 -6.72 4.66
CA ALA A 162 14.66 -7.18 4.60
C ALA A 162 13.75 -6.14 3.92
N GLU A 163 13.89 -4.85 4.26
CA GLU A 163 13.19 -3.75 3.57
C GLU A 163 13.48 -3.76 2.07
N PHE A 164 14.76 -3.84 1.67
CA PHE A 164 15.10 -3.86 0.25
C PHE A 164 14.59 -5.13 -0.46
N ALA A 165 14.59 -6.28 0.22
CA ALA A 165 14.01 -7.51 -0.30
C ALA A 165 12.49 -7.42 -0.46
N PHE A 166 11.80 -6.74 0.46
CA PHE A 166 10.38 -6.40 0.36
C PHE A 166 10.14 -5.50 -0.87
N ILE A 167 10.86 -4.38 -0.99
CA ILE A 167 10.73 -3.44 -2.12
C ILE A 167 10.91 -4.18 -3.44
N ARG A 168 11.95 -5.01 -3.54
CA ARG A 168 12.26 -5.80 -4.73
C ARG A 168 11.14 -6.78 -5.07
N SER A 169 10.58 -7.46 -4.08
CA SER A 169 9.51 -8.45 -4.30
C SER A 169 8.19 -7.78 -4.66
N ALA A 170 7.82 -6.71 -3.97
CA ALA A 170 6.60 -5.95 -4.19
C ALA A 170 6.57 -5.23 -5.56
N SER A 171 7.75 -4.92 -6.11
CA SER A 171 7.90 -4.24 -7.40
C SER A 171 8.06 -5.20 -8.59
N LYS A 172 7.92 -6.51 -8.40
CA LYS A 172 7.91 -7.48 -9.52
C LYS A 172 6.64 -7.30 -10.35
N HIS A 173 6.73 -7.57 -11.65
CA HIS A 173 5.58 -7.59 -12.57
C HIS A 173 4.44 -8.54 -12.16
N THR A 174 4.71 -9.51 -11.27
CA THR A 174 3.71 -10.44 -10.74
C THR A 174 2.93 -9.89 -9.54
N SER A 175 3.38 -8.78 -8.96
CA SER A 175 2.84 -8.18 -7.73
C SER A 175 2.40 -6.74 -7.94
N ASP A 176 3.19 -5.95 -8.70
CA ASP A 176 2.86 -4.59 -9.16
C ASP A 176 2.38 -3.62 -8.07
N PHE A 177 2.95 -3.67 -6.85
CA PHE A 177 2.58 -2.73 -5.78
C PHE A 177 3.28 -1.37 -5.92
N ASN A 178 4.26 -1.22 -6.79
CA ASN A 178 5.03 0.00 -7.06
C ASN A 178 4.35 0.93 -8.08
N LEU A 179 3.07 1.22 -7.83
CA LEU A 179 2.27 2.09 -8.67
C LEU A 179 1.34 2.96 -7.82
N HIS A 180 0.76 3.97 -8.45
CA HIS A 180 -0.37 4.70 -7.90
C HIS A 180 -1.66 4.12 -8.48
N LEU A 181 -2.49 3.50 -7.65
CA LEU A 181 -3.75 2.90 -8.07
C LEU A 181 -4.92 3.85 -7.83
N GLN A 182 -5.74 4.05 -8.85
CA GLN A 182 -6.94 4.88 -8.77
C GLN A 182 -8.13 4.18 -9.41
N SER A 183 -9.22 4.00 -8.65
CA SER A 183 -10.47 3.46 -9.19
C SER A 183 -11.18 4.50 -10.05
N LEU A 184 -11.64 4.08 -11.22
CA LEU A 184 -12.44 4.91 -12.12
C LEU A 184 -13.93 4.80 -11.77
N PRO A 185 -14.73 5.85 -12.05
CA PRO A 185 -16.18 5.75 -11.96
C PRO A 185 -16.70 4.57 -12.78
N LYS A 186 -17.70 3.87 -12.24
CA LYS A 186 -18.32 2.76 -12.96
C LYS A 186 -18.89 3.29 -14.28
N MET A 187 -18.49 2.67 -15.37
CA MET A 187 -19.15 2.90 -16.65
C MET A 187 -20.54 2.29 -16.60
N ASP A 188 -21.51 3.01 -17.16
CA ASP A 188 -22.88 2.54 -17.23
C ASP A 188 -22.91 1.17 -17.93
N ARG A 189 -23.68 0.24 -17.38
CA ARG A 189 -23.81 -1.16 -17.85
C ARG A 189 -22.60 -2.10 -17.67
N SER A 190 -21.55 -1.71 -16.93
CA SER A 190 -20.41 -2.61 -16.66
C SER A 190 -20.62 -3.50 -15.43
N HIS A 191 -20.28 -4.78 -15.53
CA HIS A 191 -20.29 -5.74 -14.41
C HIS A 191 -19.02 -5.65 -13.52
N PHE A 192 -18.06 -4.81 -13.89
CA PHE A 192 -16.76 -4.64 -13.22
C PHE A 192 -16.40 -3.15 -13.17
N SER A 193 -15.69 -2.73 -12.12
CA SER A 193 -15.00 -1.44 -12.10
C SER A 193 -13.65 -1.54 -12.79
N VAL A 194 -13.18 -0.41 -13.33
CA VAL A 194 -11.84 -0.28 -13.91
C VAL A 194 -11.00 0.53 -12.94
N CYS A 195 -9.75 0.12 -12.73
CA CYS A 195 -8.77 0.90 -11.99
C CYS A 195 -7.60 1.25 -12.91
N LEU A 196 -7.08 2.45 -12.75
CA LEU A 196 -5.91 2.97 -13.44
C LEU A 196 -4.71 2.87 -12.49
N GLY A 197 -3.68 2.15 -12.88
CA GLY A 197 -2.38 2.16 -12.23
C GLY A 197 -1.41 3.05 -12.97
N VAL A 198 -0.63 3.87 -12.27
CA VAL A 198 0.47 4.62 -12.88
C VAL A 198 1.79 4.17 -12.26
N SER A 199 2.65 3.60 -13.08
CA SER A 199 3.94 3.03 -12.68
C SER A 199 5.08 3.56 -13.57
N PRO A 200 6.35 3.22 -13.26
CA PRO A 200 7.48 3.57 -14.10
C PRO A 200 7.40 2.98 -15.51
N GLU A 201 6.66 1.89 -15.73
CA GLU A 201 6.52 1.27 -17.06
C GLU A 201 5.50 1.99 -17.94
N GLY A 202 4.47 2.58 -17.34
CA GLY A 202 3.39 3.20 -18.09
C GLY A 202 2.12 3.38 -17.28
N ILE A 203 1.02 3.42 -18.02
CA ILE A 203 -0.34 3.42 -17.50
C ILE A 203 -0.88 1.98 -17.59
N LEU A 204 -1.19 1.40 -16.44
CA LEU A 204 -1.72 0.05 -16.30
C LEU A 204 -3.24 0.11 -16.12
N LEU A 205 -3.95 -0.81 -16.77
CA LEU A 205 -5.38 -0.97 -16.64
C LEU A 205 -5.68 -2.24 -15.87
N TYR A 206 -6.53 -2.10 -14.87
CA TYR A 206 -7.00 -3.19 -14.04
C TYR A 206 -8.52 -3.29 -14.09
N ARG A 207 -9.02 -4.48 -13.84
CA ARG A 207 -10.45 -4.72 -13.68
C ARG A 207 -10.73 -5.32 -12.31
N GLN A 208 -11.85 -4.92 -11.74
CA GLN A 208 -12.32 -5.38 -10.46
C GLN A 208 -13.79 -5.79 -10.57
N PRO A 209 -14.08 -7.09 -10.67
CA PRO A 209 -15.44 -7.58 -10.48
C PRO A 209 -15.96 -7.25 -9.07
N LYS A 210 -17.28 -7.26 -8.90
CA LYS A 210 -17.88 -6.98 -7.59
C LYS A 210 -17.34 -7.96 -6.54
N ASP A 211 -16.84 -7.41 -5.44
CA ASP A 211 -16.30 -8.16 -4.31
C ASP A 211 -15.19 -9.16 -4.72
N ALA A 212 -14.43 -8.87 -5.77
CA ALA A 212 -13.28 -9.68 -6.24
C ALA A 212 -11.93 -8.94 -6.12
N TRP A 213 -10.82 -9.69 -6.27
CA TRP A 213 -9.48 -9.13 -6.42
C TRP A 213 -9.38 -8.23 -7.66
N ILE A 214 -8.49 -7.23 -7.60
CA ILE A 214 -8.17 -6.37 -8.74
C ILE A 214 -7.10 -7.07 -9.59
N TRP A 215 -7.42 -7.39 -10.84
CA TRP A 215 -6.51 -8.12 -11.73
C TRP A 215 -6.03 -7.26 -12.90
N TYR A 216 -4.75 -7.45 -13.24
CA TYR A 216 -4.08 -6.74 -14.32
C TYR A 216 -4.67 -7.11 -15.68
N THR A 217 -4.97 -6.11 -16.52
CA THR A 217 -5.51 -6.31 -17.86
C THR A 217 -4.49 -5.96 -18.96
N SER A 218 -3.95 -4.75 -18.95
CA SER A 218 -3.03 -4.29 -20.00
C SER A 218 -2.20 -3.08 -19.57
N THR A 219 -1.12 -2.82 -20.30
CA THR A 219 -0.23 -1.67 -20.08
C THR A 219 -0.07 -0.84 -21.34
N ILE A 220 -0.21 0.48 -21.20
CA ILE A 220 0.13 1.47 -22.20
C ILE A 220 1.45 2.10 -21.77
N ARG A 221 2.54 1.68 -22.41
CA ARG A 221 3.89 2.14 -22.09
C ARG A 221 4.04 3.63 -22.37
N TRP A 222 4.86 4.32 -21.57
CA TRP A 222 5.17 5.73 -21.77
C TRP A 222 5.63 6.06 -23.19
N SER A 223 6.46 5.20 -23.80
CA SER A 223 6.92 5.33 -25.19
C SER A 223 5.80 5.42 -26.26
N LYS A 224 4.56 5.03 -25.93
CA LYS A 224 3.41 5.07 -26.83
C LYS A 224 2.50 6.27 -26.57
N ILE A 225 2.84 7.13 -25.62
CA ILE A 225 2.02 8.27 -25.17
C ILE A 225 2.74 9.55 -25.57
N ASP A 226 2.24 10.21 -26.61
CA ASP A 226 2.83 11.48 -27.09
C ASP A 226 2.38 12.67 -26.24
N HIS A 227 1.14 12.64 -25.74
CA HIS A 227 0.53 13.74 -25.00
C HIS A 227 -0.51 13.23 -24.00
N LEU A 228 -0.50 13.80 -22.79
CA LEU A 228 -1.55 13.61 -21.79
C LEU A 228 -2.25 14.95 -21.57
N SER A 229 -3.54 15.01 -21.93
CA SER A 229 -4.38 16.17 -21.64
C SER A 229 -5.46 15.81 -20.63
N HIS A 230 -5.73 16.72 -19.70
CA HIS A 230 -6.89 16.64 -18.83
C HIS A 230 -8.00 17.57 -19.37
N LYS A 231 -9.04 17.01 -20.00
CA LYS A 231 -10.25 17.74 -20.41
C LYS A 231 -11.50 16.92 -20.12
N HIS A 232 -12.00 16.88 -18.88
CA HIS A 232 -13.15 16.06 -18.46
C HIS A 232 -13.09 14.55 -18.85
N PHE A 233 -12.05 14.10 -19.54
CA PHE A 233 -11.80 12.79 -20.09
C PHE A 233 -10.29 12.71 -20.34
N ILE A 234 -9.68 11.57 -20.06
CA ILE A 234 -8.30 11.28 -20.47
C ILE A 234 -8.40 10.73 -21.89
N GLN A 235 -7.97 11.49 -22.88
CA GLN A 235 -7.79 10.99 -24.23
C GLN A 235 -6.41 10.35 -24.32
N LEU A 236 -6.36 9.02 -24.32
CA LEU A 236 -5.15 8.29 -24.66
C LEU A 236 -5.05 8.23 -26.19
N PRO A 237 -3.95 8.69 -26.81
CA PRO A 237 -3.76 8.58 -28.24
C PRO A 237 -3.40 7.13 -28.59
N ILE A 238 -4.40 6.25 -28.58
CA ILE A 238 -4.26 4.88 -29.07
C ILE A 238 -5.06 4.78 -30.37
N ARG A 239 -4.54 4.05 -31.34
CA ARG A 239 -5.18 3.77 -32.65
C ARG A 239 -6.55 3.05 -32.52
N GLU A 240 -6.96 2.74 -31.29
CA GLU A 240 -8.28 2.26 -30.88
C GLU A 240 -8.83 3.22 -29.81
N ARG A 241 -10.01 3.76 -30.09
CA ARG A 241 -10.65 4.83 -29.29
C ARG A 241 -11.07 4.27 -27.92
N MET A 242 -10.33 4.58 -26.86
CA MET A 242 -10.77 4.38 -25.47
C MET A 242 -11.25 5.71 -24.88
N GLU A 243 -12.55 5.81 -24.60
CA GLU A 243 -13.13 6.93 -23.87
C GLU A 243 -12.97 6.67 -22.37
N LEU A 244 -11.93 7.25 -21.76
CA LEU A 244 -11.77 7.22 -20.30
C LEU A 244 -12.31 8.53 -19.72
N GLY A 245 -13.38 8.42 -18.93
CA GLY A 245 -13.94 9.50 -18.12
C GLY A 245 -12.88 10.23 -17.28
N VAL A 246 -13.17 11.49 -16.91
CA VAL A 246 -12.41 12.42 -16.03
C VAL A 246 -11.55 11.70 -14.99
N PHE A 247 -10.47 12.32 -14.48
CA PHE A 247 -10.08 12.33 -13.05
C PHE A 247 -8.56 12.40 -12.84
N TRP A 248 -7.98 13.58 -13.05
CA TRP A 248 -6.70 14.00 -12.47
C TRP A 248 -6.88 15.38 -11.82
N LYS A 249 -7.18 15.45 -10.51
CA LYS A 249 -7.31 16.74 -9.80
C LYS A 249 -6.01 17.17 -9.08
N SER A 250 -4.92 16.42 -9.20
CA SER A 250 -3.68 16.70 -8.44
C SER A 250 -2.36 16.40 -9.18
N ILE A 251 -2.36 16.28 -10.50
CA ILE A 251 -1.11 16.17 -11.27
C ILE A 251 -0.98 17.39 -12.18
N CYS A 252 0.00 18.24 -11.88
CA CYS A 252 0.46 19.27 -12.81
C CYS A 252 1.00 18.59 -14.10
N PRO A 253 0.46 18.93 -15.29
CA PRO A 253 0.88 18.32 -16.56
C PRO A 253 2.34 18.60 -16.94
N SER A 254 2.96 19.64 -16.38
CA SER A 254 4.31 20.08 -16.75
C SER A 254 5.43 19.13 -16.33
N GLU A 255 5.20 18.21 -15.40
CA GLU A 255 6.23 17.30 -14.87
C GLU A 255 6.21 15.90 -15.50
N ALA A 256 5.11 15.51 -16.16
CA ALA A 256 5.04 14.22 -16.87
C ALA A 256 6.00 14.15 -18.07
N LEU A 257 6.35 15.31 -18.65
CA LEU A 257 7.30 15.42 -19.77
C LEU A 257 8.75 15.14 -19.36
N TYR A 258 9.10 15.28 -18.08
CA TYR A 258 10.45 15.00 -17.58
C TYR A 258 10.79 13.50 -17.54
N LEU A 259 9.77 12.62 -17.52
CA LEU A 259 9.98 11.16 -17.53
C LEU A 259 10.16 10.58 -18.94
N ALA A 260 9.79 11.32 -19.99
CA ALA A 260 10.01 10.90 -21.37
C ALA A 260 11.43 11.26 -21.90
N SER A 261 12.24 11.93 -21.09
CA SER A 261 13.56 12.45 -21.47
C SER A 261 14.76 11.72 -20.86
N TYR A 262 14.55 10.54 -20.24
CA TYR A 262 15.60 9.65 -19.75
C TYR A 262 15.45 8.22 -20.25
#